data_AF-A0A935XA52-F1
#
_entry.id   AF-A0A935XA52-F1
#
_cell.length_a   1.000
_cell.length_b   1.000
_cell.length_c   1.000
_cell.angle_alpha   90.00
_cell.angle_beta   90.00
_cell.angle_gamma   90.00
#
_symmetry.space_group_name_H-M   'P 1'
#
loop_
_entity.id
_entity.type
_entity.pdbx_description
1 polymer ?
#
loop_
_entity_poly.entity_id
_entity_poly.type
_entity_poly.pdbx_seq_one_letter_code
_entity_poly.pdbx_strand_id
1 'polypeptide(L)' 'MKIAIELNQAQSERLQAIATSLGVNAEELAQAAVADLVGAGADDYESAVSRVLLKNRELYKRLA' A
#
# COMPACT_ATOMS: atom_id res chain seq x y z
N MET A 1 -16.38 -3.88 6.44
CA MET A 1 -16.29 -4.97 7.45
C MET A 1 -15.54 -4.42 8.67
N LYS A 2 -15.89 -4.83 9.89
CA LYS A 2 -15.09 -4.53 11.09
C LYS A 2 -14.37 -5.79 11.54
N ILE A 3 -13.08 -5.68 11.82
CA ILE A 3 -12.24 -6.76 12.36
C ILE A 3 -11.58 -6.27 13.64
N ALA A 4 -11.52 -7.14 14.65
CA ALA A 4 -10.74 -6.88 15.86
C ALA A 4 -9.36 -7.50 15.67
N ILE A 5 -8.31 -6.73 15.96
CA ILE A 5 -6.92 -7.17 15.83
C ILE A 5 -6.27 -7.01 17.20
N GLU A 6 -5.68 -8.08 17.70
CA GLU A 6 -4.87 -8.03 18.91
C GLU A 6 -3.44 -7.61 18.54
N LEU A 7 -2.98 -6.52 19.14
CA LEU A 7 -1.61 -6.02 19.00
C LEU A 7 -0.85 -6.33 20.28
N ASN A 8 0.40 -6.78 20.15
CA ASN A 8 1.26 -6.83 21.32
C ASN A 8 1.60 -5.42 21.82
N GLN A 9 2.12 -5.32 23.03
CA GLN A 9 2.39 -4.02 23.67
C GLN A 9 3.29 -3.11 22.81
N ALA A 10 4.37 -3.65 22.24
CA ALA A 10 5.29 -2.86 21.42
C ALA A 10 4.64 -2.34 20.12
N GLN A 11 3.77 -3.14 19.50
CA GLN A 11 3.01 -2.73 18.32
C GLN A 11 2.01 -1.62 18.66
N SER A 12 1.29 -1.75 19.77
CA SER A 12 0.33 -0.74 20.25
C SER A 12 1.01 0.59 20.57
N GLU A 13 2.12 0.56 21.30
CA GLU A 13 2.90 1.76 21.63
C GLU A 13 3.41 2.45 20.37
N ARG A 14 3.92 1.68 19.40
CA ARG A 14 4.44 2.22 18.15
C ARG A 14 3.33 2.84 17.30
N LEU A 15 2.18 2.18 17.17
CA LEU A 15 1.02 2.71 16.44
C LEU A 15 0.55 4.03 17.06
N GLN A 16 0.43 4.07 18.38
CA GLN A 16 0.01 5.27 19.11
C GLN A 16 1.00 6.43 18.94
N ALA A 17 2.30 6.15 19.00
CA ALA A 17 3.33 7.17 18.81
C ALA A 17 3.26 7.79 17.41
N ILE A 18 3.11 6.95 16.37
CA ILE A 18 3.00 7.42 14.99
C ILE A 18 1.73 8.23 14.80
N ALA A 19 0.58 7.71 15.25
CA ALA A 19 -0.70 8.42 15.19
C ALA A 19 -0.64 9.80 15.87
N THR A 20 -0.03 9.86 17.06
CA THR A 20 0.17 11.12 17.80
C THR A 20 1.05 12.10 17.03
N SER A 21 2.14 11.62 16.42
CA SER A 21 3.04 12.47 15.63
C SER A 21 2.37 13.05 14.37
N LEU A 22 1.38 12.34 13.84
CA LEU A 22 0.60 12.73 12.68
C LEU A 22 -0.69 13.49 13.05
N GLY A 23 -1.02 13.62 14.33
CA GLY A 23 -2.24 14.27 14.81
C GLY A 23 -3.53 13.54 14.45
N VAL A 24 -3.48 12.22 14.27
CA VAL A 24 -4.63 11.36 13.89
C VAL A 24 -4.91 10.31 14.96
N ASN A 25 -6.08 9.68 14.88
CA ASN A 25 -6.39 8.54 15.75
C ASN A 25 -5.60 7.29 15.30
N ALA A 26 -5.16 6.45 16.26
CA ALA A 26 -4.52 5.18 15.98
C ALA A 26 -5.40 4.21 15.16
N GLU A 27 -6.72 4.23 15.39
CA GLU A 27 -7.69 3.42 14.60
C GLU A 27 -7.76 3.90 13.15
N GLU A 28 -7.80 5.22 12.93
CA GLU A 28 -7.81 5.81 11.58
C GLU A 28 -6.51 5.51 10.84
N LEU A 29 -5.36 5.63 11.52
CA LEU A 29 -4.07 5.26 10.96
C LEU A 29 -4.00 3.78 10.60
N ALA A 30 -4.48 2.89 11.47
CA ALA A 30 -4.51 1.46 11.20
C ALA A 30 -5.42 1.14 10.00
N GLN A 31 -6.59 1.77 9.93
CA GLN A 31 -7.50 1.59 8.80
C GLN A 31 -6.88 2.08 7.49
N ALA A 32 -6.23 3.26 7.49
CA ALA A 32 -5.55 3.80 6.32
C ALA A 32 -4.40 2.90 5.87
N ALA A 33 -3.61 2.36 6.80
CA ALA A 33 -2.52 1.44 6.48
C ALA A 33 -3.03 0.12 5.87
N VAL A 34 -4.15 -0.43 6.36
CA VAL A 34 -4.78 -1.61 5.77
C VAL A 34 -5.35 -1.30 4.39
N ALA A 35 -6.00 -0.15 4.23
CA ALA A 35 -6.55 0.28 2.94
C ALA A 35 -5.43 0.48 1.90
N ASP A 36 -4.31 1.09 2.29
CA ASP A 36 -3.12 1.27 1.45
C ASP A 36 -2.51 -0.09 1.09
N LEU A 37 -2.30 -0.98 2.06
CA LEU A 37 -1.76 -2.32 1.82
C LEU A 37 -2.61 -3.14 0.84
N VAL A 38 -3.94 -3.08 0.99
CA VAL A 38 -4.88 -3.81 0.13
C VAL A 38 -5.04 -3.11 -1.23
N GLY A 39 -4.98 -1.79 -1.28
CA GLY A 39 -5.15 -0.98 -2.50
C GLY A 39 -3.91 -0.91 -3.38
N ALA A 40 -2.71 -0.92 -2.80
CA ALA A 40 -1.44 -0.73 -3.51
C ALA A 40 -1.08 -1.86 -4.50
N GLY A 41 -1.77 -3.00 -4.46
CA GLY A 41 -1.43 -4.17 -5.27
C GLY A 41 -2.07 -4.26 -6.66
N ALA A 42 -3.20 -3.61 -6.91
CA ALA A 42 -3.98 -3.91 -8.13
C ALA A 42 -3.69 -2.95 -9.28
N ASP A 43 -3.81 -1.63 -9.06
CA ASP A 43 -3.89 -0.69 -10.18
C ASP A 43 -2.51 -0.15 -10.62
N ASP A 44 -1.63 0.17 -9.67
CA ASP A 44 -0.32 0.74 -10.00
C ASP A 44 0.68 -0.31 -10.51
N TYR A 45 0.60 -1.53 -9.98
CA TYR A 45 1.45 -2.63 -10.44
C TYR A 45 1.07 -3.09 -11.86
N GLU A 46 -0.21 -3.38 -12.12
CA GLU A 46 -0.67 -3.78 -13.45
C GLU A 46 -0.43 -2.70 -14.52
N SER A 47 -0.63 -1.43 -14.16
CA SER A 47 -0.33 -0.29 -15.02
C SER A 47 1.18 -0.21 -15.36
N ALA A 48 2.05 -0.37 -14.35
CA ALA A 48 3.50 -0.37 -14.55
C ALA A 48 3.96 -1.56 -15.41
N VAL A 49 3.45 -2.76 -15.15
CA VAL A 49 3.75 -3.98 -15.92
C VAL A 49 3.30 -3.82 -17.37
N SER A 50 2.06 -3.37 -17.58
CA SER A 50 1.49 -3.12 -18.91
C SER A 50 2.33 -2.11 -19.70
N ARG A 51 2.77 -1.03 -19.06
CA ARG A 51 3.62 0.00 -19.68
C ARG A 51 4.98 -0.54 -20.09
N VAL A 52 5.61 -1.37 -19.26
CA VAL A 52 6.92 -1.99 -19.55
C VAL A 52 6.80 -2.99 -20.70
N LEU A 53 5.77 -3.84 -20.69
CA LEU A 53 5.52 -4.81 -21.77
C LEU A 53 5.22 -4.12 -23.10
N LEU A 54 4.42 -3.04 -23.09
CA LEU A 54 4.13 -2.25 -24.29
C LEU A 54 5.41 -1.64 -24.89
N LYS A 55 6.23 -0.98 -24.05
CA LYS A 55 7.50 -0.40 -24.50
C LYS A 55 8.47 -1.43 -25.06
N ASN A 56 8.57 -2.60 -24.43
CA ASN A 56 9.42 -3.67 -24.94
C ASN A 56 8.91 -4.20 -26.29
N ARG A 57 7.61 -4.41 -26.44
CA ARG A 57 7.01 -4.81 -27.72
C ARG A 57 7.30 -3.78 -28.82
N GLU A 58 7.23 -2.49 -28.51
CA GLU A 58 7.58 -1.43 -29.46
C GLU A 58 9.07 -1.41 -29.81
N LEU A 59 9.95 -1.63 -28.84
CA LEU A 59 11.40 -1.77 -29.08
C LEU A 59 11.70 -2.95 -30.00
N TYR A 60 11.14 -4.12 -29.71
CA TYR A 60 11.32 -5.32 -30.55
C TYR A 60 10.80 -5.11 -31.98
N LYS A 61 9.69 -4.37 -32.16
CA LYS A 61 9.17 -4.03 -33.50
C LYS A 61 10.08 -3.07 -34.29
N ARG A 62 10.90 -2.26 -33.62
CA ARG A 62 11.82 -1.32 -34.28
C ARG A 62 13.17 -1.96 -34.64
N LEU A 63 13.48 -3.10 -34.03
CA LEU A 63 14.71 -3.86 -34.26
C LEU A 63 14.58 -4.96 -35.32
N ALA A 64 13.37 -5.21 -35.84
CA ALA A 64 13.08 -6.14 -36.93
C ALA A 64 12.77 -5.38 -38.22
#